data_AF-A0A2D3W0K6-F1
#
_entry.id   AF-A0A2D3W0K6-F1
#
_cell.length_a   1.000
_cell.length_b   1.000
_cell.length_c   1.000
_cell.angle_alpha   90.00
_cell.angle_beta   90.00
_cell.angle_gamma   90.00
#
_symmetry.space_group_name_H-M   'P 1'
#
loop_
_entity.id
_entity.type
_entity.pdbx_description
1 polymer ?
#
loop_
_entity_poly.entity_id
_entity_poly.type
_entity_poly.pdbx_seq_one_letter_code
_entity_poly.pdbx_strand_id
1 'polypeptide(L)'
;MQDGAFLEWAKVHDNYYGTSLKPILKALHQGKLVVFDIDVQGHKIAREKFGNVITSVFVTTPNQQILKERLENRGTDTKEVIDKRISNAVSEMTRIREYDYLLVNDNFENTLEKLIAIANASRHKVSSIDTEDFISSWVSDDE
;
A
#
# COMPACT_ATOMS: atom_id res chain seq x y z
N MET A 1 15.95 -19.18 -15.14
CA MET A 1 15.88 -17.87 -15.82
C MET A 1 14.41 -17.58 -16.03
N GLN A 2 13.89 -16.49 -15.47
CA GLN A 2 12.74 -15.77 -16.04
C GLN A 2 12.65 -14.43 -15.31
N ASP A 3 13.40 -13.47 -15.86
CA ASP A 3 13.38 -12.06 -15.51
C ASP A 3 12.23 -11.32 -16.25
N GLY A 4 11.24 -12.03 -16.82
CA GLY A 4 10.21 -11.47 -17.71
C GLY A 4 9.21 -10.56 -17.00
N ALA A 5 8.61 -11.04 -15.91
CA ALA A 5 7.55 -10.32 -15.18
C ALA A 5 7.96 -8.96 -14.60
N PHE A 6 9.23 -8.81 -14.23
CA PHE A 6 9.73 -7.57 -13.62
C PHE A 6 10.37 -6.62 -14.63
N LEU A 7 10.77 -7.10 -15.82
CA LEU A 7 11.40 -6.27 -16.84
C LEU A 7 10.43 -5.21 -17.39
N GLU A 8 9.15 -5.56 -17.53
CA GLU A 8 8.11 -4.60 -17.95
C GLU A 8 7.85 -3.54 -16.87
N TRP A 9 7.87 -3.93 -15.59
CA TRP A 9 7.77 -3.01 -14.46
C TRP A 9 8.95 -2.04 -14.35
N ALA A 10 10.16 -2.48 -14.74
CA ALA A 10 11.36 -1.64 -14.75
C ALA A 10 11.38 -0.60 -15.89
N LYS A 11 10.51 -0.73 -16.92
CA LYS A 11 10.51 0.16 -18.10
C LYS A 11 9.56 1.36 -17.98
N VAL A 12 8.83 1.51 -16.87
CA VAL A 12 7.87 2.61 -16.65
C VAL A 12 8.50 3.67 -15.73
N HIS A 13 8.74 4.86 -16.29
CA HIS A 13 9.55 5.94 -15.75
C HIS A 13 9.10 6.64 -14.43
N ASP A 14 10.12 7.23 -13.81
CA ASP A 14 10.30 8.43 -12.95
C ASP A 14 9.38 8.83 -11.79
N ASN A 15 10.05 9.10 -10.66
CA ASN A 15 9.66 9.75 -9.41
C ASN A 15 8.85 8.94 -8.39
N TYR A 16 9.56 8.36 -7.42
CA TYR A 16 9.04 8.13 -6.07
C TYR A 16 9.92 8.87 -5.09
N TYR A 17 9.31 9.83 -4.39
CA TYR A 17 9.94 10.76 -3.46
C TYR A 17 11.02 10.08 -2.60
N GLY A 18 12.28 10.48 -2.82
CA GLY A 18 13.42 10.24 -1.93
C GLY A 18 14.04 8.83 -1.91
N THR A 19 13.38 7.78 -2.40
CA THR A 19 13.95 6.42 -2.37
C THR A 19 14.17 5.91 -3.79
N SER A 20 15.42 5.60 -4.13
CA SER A 20 15.78 5.05 -5.44
C SER A 20 14.82 3.90 -5.83
N LEU A 21 14.37 3.83 -7.08
CA LEU A 21 13.54 2.73 -7.58
C LEU A 21 14.26 1.36 -7.48
N LYS A 22 15.60 1.39 -7.49
CA LYS A 22 16.47 0.21 -7.45
C LYS A 22 16.22 -0.72 -6.25
N PRO A 23 16.21 -0.25 -4.98
CA PRO A 23 15.91 -1.10 -3.82
C PRO A 23 14.48 -1.68 -3.85
N ILE A 24 13.50 -0.95 -4.39
CA ILE A 24 12.13 -1.45 -4.53
C ILE A 24 12.10 -2.62 -5.51
N LEU A 25 12.64 -2.42 -6.72
CA LEU A 25 12.72 -3.49 -7.73
C LEU A 25 13.53 -4.68 -7.22
N LYS A 26 14.65 -4.44 -6.54
CA LYS A 26 15.45 -5.51 -5.93
C LYS A 26 14.65 -6.30 -4.89
N ALA A 27 13.86 -5.64 -4.04
CA ALA A 27 13.03 -6.32 -3.06
C ALA A 27 11.92 -7.16 -3.73
N LEU A 28 11.28 -6.60 -4.77
CA LEU A 28 10.27 -7.30 -5.56
C LEU A 28 10.86 -8.53 -6.27
N HIS A 29 12.04 -8.41 -6.90
CA HIS A 29 12.76 -9.55 -7.51
C HIS A 29 13.13 -10.63 -6.48
N GLN A 30 13.29 -10.26 -5.20
CA GLN A 30 13.52 -11.20 -4.10
C GLN A 30 12.22 -11.81 -3.54
N GLY A 31 11.07 -11.57 -4.19
CA GLY A 31 9.76 -12.06 -3.74
C GLY A 31 9.25 -11.40 -2.45
N LYS A 32 9.82 -10.25 -2.06
CA LYS A 32 9.44 -9.51 -0.86
C LYS A 32 8.30 -8.54 -1.14
N LEU A 33 7.46 -8.34 -0.13
CA LEU A 33 6.44 -7.30 -0.15
C LEU A 33 7.09 -5.95 0.18
N VAL A 34 6.79 -4.93 -0.63
CA VAL A 34 7.18 -3.54 -0.36
C VAL A 34 5.97 -2.81 0.21
N VAL A 35 6.15 -2.21 1.39
CA VAL A 35 5.10 -1.44 2.07
C VAL A 35 5.43 0.04 1.97
N PHE A 36 4.45 0.82 1.52
CA PHE A 36 4.53 2.28 1.47
C PHE A 36 3.65 2.87 2.56
N ASP A 37 4.23 3.72 3.40
CA ASP A 37 3.49 4.61 4.30
C ASP A 37 3.43 6.00 3.64
N ILE A 38 2.28 6.32 3.03
CA ILE A 38 2.08 7.51 2.20
C ILE A 38 0.73 8.16 2.50
N ASP A 39 0.66 9.47 2.33
CA ASP A 39 -0.59 10.22 2.44
C ASP A 39 -1.49 10.01 1.21
N VAL A 40 -2.67 10.65 1.21
CA VAL A 40 -3.66 10.49 0.14
C VAL A 40 -3.22 11.11 -1.20
N GLN A 41 -2.25 12.03 -1.20
CA GLN A 41 -1.64 12.53 -2.44
C GLN A 41 -0.65 11.51 -2.99
N GLY A 42 0.21 10.96 -2.14
CA GLY A 42 1.12 9.87 -2.49
C GLY A 42 0.36 8.65 -3.02
N HIS A 43 -0.75 8.26 -2.38
CA HIS A 43 -1.63 7.18 -2.84
C HIS A 43 -2.14 7.42 -4.26
N LYS A 44 -2.59 8.66 -4.56
CA LYS A 44 -3.07 9.01 -5.90
C LYS A 44 -1.99 8.78 -6.97
N ILE A 45 -0.79 9.30 -6.72
CA ILE A 45 0.36 9.18 -7.62
C ILE A 45 0.74 7.70 -7.80
N ALA A 46 0.76 6.93 -6.71
CA ALA A 46 1.05 5.50 -6.77
C ALA A 46 0.01 4.75 -7.61
N ARG A 47 -1.28 5.06 -7.43
CA ARG A 47 -2.38 4.40 -8.16
C ARG A 47 -2.40 4.76 -9.65
N GLU A 48 -2.10 6.00 -10.01
CA GLU A 48 -1.98 6.43 -11.41
C GLU A 48 -0.84 5.71 -12.14
N LYS A 49 0.27 5.45 -11.45
CA LYS A 49 1.46 4.83 -12.03
C LYS A 49 1.42 3.30 -12.06
N PHE A 50 0.89 2.69 -11.01
CA PHE A 50 0.96 1.25 -10.80
C PHE A 50 -0.38 0.53 -10.98
N GLY A 51 -1.48 1.28 -11.10
CA GLY A 51 -2.81 0.75 -11.39
C GLY A 51 -3.22 -0.38 -10.45
N ASN A 52 -3.61 -1.50 -11.05
CA ASN A 52 -4.16 -2.65 -10.31
C ASN A 52 -3.10 -3.54 -9.65
N VAL A 53 -1.81 -3.23 -9.76
CA VAL A 53 -0.75 -4.01 -9.10
C VAL A 53 -0.66 -3.64 -7.62
N ILE A 54 -0.85 -2.36 -7.28
CA ILE A 54 -0.87 -1.96 -5.87
C ILE A 54 -2.10 -2.50 -5.15
N THR A 55 -1.93 -2.80 -3.88
CA THR A 55 -3.04 -3.03 -2.94
C THR A 55 -2.96 -1.96 -1.88
N SER A 56 -4.04 -1.20 -1.74
CA SER A 56 -4.12 -0.02 -0.90
C SER A 56 -5.09 -0.24 0.25
N VAL A 57 -4.67 0.19 1.44
CA VAL A 57 -5.45 0.03 2.68
C VAL A 57 -5.56 1.39 3.35
N PHE A 58 -6.78 1.90 3.48
CA PHE A 58 -7.05 3.08 4.27
C PHE A 58 -7.24 2.68 5.73
N VAL A 59 -6.47 3.25 6.65
CA VAL A 59 -6.56 2.96 8.08
C VAL A 59 -7.09 4.18 8.83
N THR A 60 -8.14 4.01 9.62
CA THR A 60 -8.76 5.11 10.39
C THR A 60 -9.17 4.66 11.79
N THR A 61 -9.61 5.58 12.63
CA THR A 61 -10.22 5.28 13.94
C THR A 61 -11.74 5.11 13.79
N PRO A 62 -12.44 4.53 14.79
CA PRO A 62 -13.90 4.43 14.73
C PRO A 62 -14.62 5.78 14.62
N ASN A 63 -14.03 6.83 15.18
CA ASN A 63 -14.55 8.19 15.10
C ASN A 63 -13.43 9.23 15.30
N GLN A 64 -13.77 10.49 15.03
CA GLN A 64 -12.87 11.64 15.17
C GLN A 64 -12.41 11.88 16.61
N GLN A 65 -13.25 11.59 17.60
CA GLN A 65 -12.92 11.78 19.02
C GLN A 65 -11.76 10.88 19.44
N ILE A 66 -11.79 9.60 19.06
CA ILE A 66 -10.69 8.66 19.31
C ILE A 66 -9.41 9.09 18.58
N LEU A 67 -9.52 9.62 17.35
CA LEU A 67 -8.36 10.17 16.64
C LEU A 67 -7.71 11.32 17.43
N LYS A 68 -8.54 12.23 17.94
CA LYS A 68 -8.10 13.37 18.75
C LYS A 68 -7.37 12.89 20.01
N GLU A 69 -8.00 12.00 20.77
CA GLU A 69 -7.42 11.44 22.00
C GLU A 69 -6.08 10.75 21.72
N ARG A 70 -5.97 9.99 20.63
CA ARG A 70 -4.70 9.36 20.22
C ARG A 70 -3.61 10.37 19.87
N LEU A 71 -3.96 11.48 19.23
CA LEU A 71 -3.00 12.55 18.90
C LEU A 71 -2.56 13.32 20.16
N GLU A 72 -3.49 13.63 21.07
CA GLU A 72 -3.20 14.28 22.35
C GLU A 72 -2.31 13.41 23.23
N ASN A 73 -2.61 12.11 23.34
CA ASN A 73 -1.84 11.15 24.14
C ASN A 73 -0.41 10.92 23.63
N ARG A 74 -0.12 11.21 22.35
CA ARG A 74 1.25 11.16 21.83
C ARG A 74 2.12 12.27 22.41
N GLY A 75 1.52 13.38 22.86
CA GLY A 75 2.22 14.49 23.51
C GLY A 75 3.22 15.25 22.64
N THR A 76 3.25 15.00 21.33
CA THR A 76 4.24 15.58 20.39
C THR A 76 3.73 16.77 19.60
N ASP A 77 2.42 17.00 19.57
CA ASP A 77 1.77 18.01 18.74
C ASP A 77 1.08 19.08 19.62
N THR A 78 1.08 20.34 19.19
CA THR A 78 0.28 21.40 19.85
C THR A 78 -1.19 21.25 19.49
N LYS A 79 -2.08 21.91 20.25
CA LYS A 79 -3.52 21.89 20.00
C LYS A 79 -3.88 22.32 18.57
N GLU A 80 -3.24 23.37 18.06
CA GLU A 80 -3.45 23.87 16.71
C GLU A 80 -3.04 22.85 15.64
N VAL A 81 -1.96 22.10 15.88
CA VAL A 81 -1.51 21.03 14.99
C VAL A 81 -2.49 19.86 15.02
N ILE A 82 -3.01 19.50 16.20
CA ILE A 82 -4.01 18.44 16.34
C ILE A 82 -5.30 18.79 15.60
N ASP A 83 -5.82 19.99 15.78
CA ASP A 83 -7.05 20.45 15.10
C ASP A 83 -6.86 20.45 13.57
N LYS A 84 -5.67 20.85 13.07
CA LYS A 84 -5.32 20.76 11.65
C LYS A 84 -5.27 19.31 11.15
N ARG A 85 -4.63 18.40 11.88
CA ARG A 85 -4.57 16.97 11.52
C ARG A 85 -5.95 16.34 11.46
N ILE A 86 -6.83 16.69 12.40
CA ILE A 86 -8.22 16.25 12.41
C ILE A 86 -8.98 16.79 11.19
N SER A 87 -8.84 18.07 10.87
CA SER A 87 -9.47 18.66 9.69
C SER A 87 -8.99 17.98 8.39
N ASN A 88 -7.68 17.71 8.29
CA ASN A 88 -7.12 16.95 7.17
C ASN A 88 -7.72 15.55 7.10
N ALA A 89 -7.79 14.81 8.21
CA ALA A 89 -8.35 13.47 8.24
C ALA A 89 -9.80 13.43 7.72
N VAL A 90 -10.63 14.43 8.09
CA VAL A 90 -12.01 14.54 7.56
C VAL A 90 -12.02 14.76 6.05
N SER A 91 -11.12 15.58 5.53
CA SER A 91 -10.98 15.77 4.07
C SER A 91 -10.52 14.47 3.39
N GLU A 92 -9.54 13.77 3.95
CA GLU A 92 -9.02 12.49 3.46
C GLU A 92 -10.10 11.40 3.43
N MET A 93 -11.01 11.40 4.41
CA MET A 93 -12.16 10.47 4.49
C MET A 93 -13.06 10.51 3.24
N THR A 94 -13.14 11.65 2.55
CA THR A 94 -13.93 11.78 1.29
C THR A 94 -13.37 10.91 0.16
N ARG A 95 -12.10 10.51 0.25
CA ARG A 95 -11.37 9.73 -0.75
C ARG A 95 -11.26 8.26 -0.39
N ILE A 96 -11.95 7.77 0.66
CA ILE A 96 -11.91 6.36 1.09
C ILE A 96 -12.25 5.39 -0.06
N ARG A 97 -13.16 5.76 -0.96
CA ARG A 97 -13.54 4.93 -2.10
C ARG A 97 -12.42 4.73 -3.14
N GLU A 98 -11.33 5.48 -3.02
CA GLU A 98 -10.14 5.31 -3.84
C GLU A 98 -9.18 4.22 -3.30
N TYR A 99 -9.51 3.55 -2.20
CA TYR A 99 -8.70 2.48 -1.62
C TYR A 99 -9.36 1.12 -1.84
N ASP A 100 -8.57 0.06 -1.85
CA ASP A 100 -9.07 -1.31 -2.04
C ASP A 100 -9.69 -1.87 -0.74
N TYR A 101 -9.14 -1.46 0.41
CA TYR A 101 -9.62 -1.89 1.73
C TYR A 101 -9.72 -0.72 2.71
N LEU A 102 -10.67 -0.82 3.64
CA LEU A 102 -10.81 0.08 4.79
C LEU A 102 -10.61 -0.74 6.08
N LEU A 103 -9.68 -0.31 6.92
CA LEU A 103 -9.50 -0.84 8.28
C LEU A 103 -9.83 0.24 9.31
N VAL A 104 -10.83 -0.06 10.14
CA VAL A 104 -11.13 0.72 11.34
C VAL A 104 -10.32 0.15 12.49
N ASN A 105 -9.35 0.91 12.97
CA ASN A 105 -8.41 0.56 14.01
C ASN A 105 -8.94 0.94 15.40
N ASP A 106 -9.85 0.12 15.92
CA ASP A 106 -10.32 0.15 17.30
C ASP A 106 -9.36 -0.60 18.25
N ASN A 107 -8.94 -1.81 17.85
CA ASN A 107 -7.97 -2.66 18.52
C ASN A 107 -6.77 -2.93 17.60
N PHE A 108 -5.56 -2.75 18.13
CA PHE A 108 -4.33 -2.84 17.37
C PHE A 108 -4.07 -4.26 16.86
N GLU A 109 -4.20 -5.25 17.72
CA GLU A 109 -3.91 -6.65 17.42
C GLU A 109 -4.83 -7.17 16.30
N ASN A 110 -6.14 -6.97 16.43
CA ASN A 110 -7.13 -7.36 15.43
C ASN A 110 -6.91 -6.62 14.09
N THR A 111 -6.52 -5.35 14.13
CA THR A 111 -6.25 -4.57 12.92
C THR A 111 -4.99 -5.06 12.23
N LEU A 112 -3.96 -5.43 13.00
CA LEU A 112 -2.72 -5.99 12.49
C LEU A 112 -2.97 -7.34 11.81
N GLU A 113 -3.76 -8.23 12.41
CA GLU A 113 -4.14 -9.50 11.80
C GLU A 113 -4.85 -9.31 10.44
N LYS A 114 -5.79 -8.37 10.36
CA LYS A 114 -6.46 -8.01 9.10
C LYS A 114 -5.48 -7.47 8.06
N LEU A 115 -4.54 -6.61 8.47
CA LEU A 115 -3.52 -6.06 7.57
C LEU A 115 -2.58 -7.16 7.04
N ILE A 116 -2.16 -8.10 7.89
CA ILE A 116 -1.35 -9.26 7.50
C ILE A 116 -2.14 -10.13 6.51
N ALA A 117 -3.43 -10.38 6.75
CA ALA A 117 -4.26 -11.13 5.82
C ALA A 117 -4.35 -10.46 4.44
N ILE A 118 -4.56 -9.13 4.40
CA ILE A 118 -4.56 -8.36 3.15
C ILE A 118 -3.19 -8.42 2.46
N ALA A 119 -2.11 -8.29 3.22
CA ALA A 119 -0.74 -8.35 2.72
C ALA A 119 -0.38 -9.73 2.15
N ASN A 120 -0.90 -10.81 2.74
CA ASN A 120 -0.72 -12.16 2.19
C ASN A 120 -1.54 -12.35 0.91
N ALA A 121 -2.81 -11.92 0.91
CA ALA A 121 -3.67 -12.02 -0.26
C ALA A 121 -3.14 -11.19 -1.46
N SER A 122 -2.54 -10.02 -1.19
CA SER A 122 -2.02 -9.14 -2.25
C SER A 122 -0.89 -9.77 -3.07
N ARG A 123 -0.15 -10.73 -2.50
CA ARG A 123 0.91 -11.48 -3.19
C ARG A 123 0.38 -12.44 -4.27
N HIS A 124 -0.92 -12.72 -4.27
CA HIS A 124 -1.56 -13.66 -5.18
C HIS A 124 -2.41 -12.96 -6.25
N LYS A 125 -2.25 -11.64 -6.44
CA LYS A 125 -2.98 -10.92 -7.49
C LYS A 125 -2.50 -11.38 -8.86
N VAL A 126 -3.42 -11.68 -9.76
CA VAL A 126 -3.09 -12.00 -11.16
C VAL A 126 -2.30 -10.86 -11.82
N SER A 127 -2.60 -9.61 -11.43
CA SER A 127 -1.88 -8.43 -11.93
C SER A 127 -0.40 -8.37 -11.54
N SER A 128 0.08 -9.21 -10.61
CA SER A 128 1.50 -9.33 -10.28
C SER A 128 2.21 -10.53 -10.93
N ILE A 129 1.55 -11.25 -11.83
CA ILE A 129 2.08 -12.44 -12.50
C ILE A 129 2.24 -12.12 -13.99
N ASP A 130 3.38 -12.49 -14.57
CA ASP A 130 3.51 -12.58 -16.03
C ASP A 130 2.78 -13.84 -16.50
N THR A 131 1.67 -13.61 -17.18
CA THR A 131 0.77 -14.69 -17.57
C THR A 131 1.38 -15.56 -18.68
N GLU A 132 2.21 -15.00 -19.55
CA GLU A 132 2.85 -15.74 -20.63
C GLU A 132 3.96 -16.63 -20.08
N ASP A 133 4.81 -16.08 -19.21
CA ASP A 133 5.85 -16.85 -18.50
C ASP A 133 5.23 -17.97 -17.65
N PHE A 134 4.16 -17.66 -16.90
CA PHE A 134 3.46 -18.64 -16.09
C PHE A 134 2.85 -19.78 -16.94
N ILE A 135 2.15 -19.44 -18.03
CA ILE A 135 1.55 -20.44 -18.92
C ILE A 135 2.65 -21.28 -19.57
N SER A 136 3.74 -20.66 -20.04
CA SER A 136 4.88 -21.39 -20.62
C SER A 136 5.46 -22.39 -19.63
N SER A 137 5.73 -21.96 -18.39
CA SER A 137 6.24 -22.84 -17.32
C SER A 137 5.27 -23.95 -16.95
N TRP A 138 3.96 -23.70 -16.99
CA TRP A 138 2.93 -24.69 -16.67
C TRP A 138 2.74 -25.71 -17.80
N VAL A 139 2.91 -25.29 -19.06
CA VAL A 139 2.84 -26.20 -20.21
C VAL A 139 4.12 -27.04 -20.34
N SER A 140 5.28 -26.50 -19.95
CA SER A 140 6.58 -27.14 -20.06
C SER A 140 6.92 -28.05 -18.88
N ASP A 141 5.98 -28.89 -18.39
CA ASP A 141 6.25 -29.92 -17.37
C ASP A 141 7.50 -30.75 -17.77
N ASP A 142 8.68 -30.35 -17.31
CA ASP A 142 9.87 -31.19 -17.24
C ASP A 142 9.86 -31.81 -15.83
N GLU A 143 9.65 -33.13 -15.78
CA GLU A 143 10.04 -33.98 -14.64
C GLU A 143 11.53 -33.80 -14.27
#